data_AF-A0A060NRQ2-F1
#
_entry.id   AF-A0A060NRQ2-F1
#
_cell.length_a   1.000
_cell.length_b   1.000
_cell.length_c   1.000
_cell.angle_alpha   90.00
_cell.angle_beta   90.00
_cell.angle_gamma   90.00
#
_symmetry.space_group_name_H-M   'P 1'
#
loop_
_entity.id
_entity.type
_entity.pdbx_description
1 polymer ?
#
loop_
_entity_poly.entity_id
_entity_poly.type
_entity_poly.pdbx_seq_one_letter_code
_entity_poly.pdbx_strand_id
1 'polypeptide(L)'
;MSEMPSFKLELEQQSDYEFRVKFDWPGVDELLLDEPERLGHPAGPNAARLIGAAVANCLSSSLLFCMPKFKQTPSTLRAEASGELTPNEQGA
;
A
#
# COMPACT_ATOMS: atom_id res chain seq x y z
N MET A 1 14.85 -7.65 25.88
CA MET A 1 14.88 -7.63 24.40
C MET A 1 13.49 -7.31 23.95
N SER A 2 13.27 -6.15 23.34
CA SER A 2 11.95 -5.79 22.81
C SER A 2 11.66 -6.72 21.63
N GLU A 3 10.60 -7.51 21.73
CA GLU A 3 10.04 -8.18 20.56
C GLU A 3 9.75 -7.11 19.52
N MET A 4 10.37 -7.22 18.34
CA MET A 4 10.01 -6.37 17.22
C MET A 4 8.64 -6.84 16.73
N PRO A 5 7.68 -5.92 16.52
CA PRO A 5 6.42 -6.30 15.91
C PRO A 5 6.71 -6.95 14.55
N SER A 6 6.18 -8.15 14.35
CA SER A 6 6.25 -8.89 13.08
C SER A 6 4.86 -8.97 12.47
N PHE A 7 4.80 -9.13 11.15
CA PHE A 7 3.56 -9.33 10.41
C PHE A 7 3.76 -10.47 9.40
N LYS A 8 2.68 -11.16 9.05
CA LYS A 8 2.63 -12.21 8.03
C LYS A 8 1.53 -11.91 7.04
N LEU A 9 1.85 -12.06 5.75
CA LEU A 9 0.88 -11.99 4.65
C LEU A 9 0.94 -13.31 3.87
N GLU A 10 -0.20 -13.75 3.36
CA GLU A 10 -0.29 -14.90 2.44
C GLU A 10 -0.74 -14.39 1.08
N LEU A 11 -0.03 -14.78 0.03
CA LEU A 11 -0.33 -14.40 -1.35
C LEU A 11 -0.67 -15.66 -2.14
N GLU A 12 -1.84 -15.66 -2.78
CA GLU A 12 -2.29 -16.75 -3.65
C GLU A 12 -2.59 -16.22 -5.04
N GLN A 13 -1.82 -16.68 -6.03
CA GLN A 13 -2.08 -16.37 -7.43
C GLN A 13 -3.41 -17.00 -7.86
N GLN A 14 -4.29 -16.20 -8.46
CA GLN A 14 -5.58 -16.67 -8.98
C GLN A 14 -5.48 -17.00 -10.47
N SER A 15 -4.99 -16.05 -11.27
CA SER A 15 -4.76 -16.18 -12.72
C SER A 15 -3.82 -15.08 -13.21
N ASP A 16 -3.01 -15.35 -14.23
CA ASP A 16 -2.07 -14.37 -14.81
C ASP A 16 -1.24 -13.63 -13.74
N TYR A 17 -1.41 -12.31 -13.60
CA TYR A 17 -0.75 -11.47 -12.60
C TYR A 17 -1.68 -11.05 -11.46
N GLU A 18 -2.82 -11.72 -11.31
CA GLU A 18 -3.78 -11.51 -10.24
C GLU A 18 -3.39 -12.31 -8.98
N PHE A 19 -3.25 -11.61 -7.86
CA PHE A 19 -2.93 -12.19 -6.56
C PHE A 19 -3.94 -11.75 -5.50
N ARG A 20 -4.35 -12.70 -4.68
CA ARG A 20 -5.15 -12.47 -3.49
C ARG A 20 -4.22 -12.40 -2.28
N VAL A 21 -4.28 -11.29 -1.55
CA VAL A 21 -3.47 -11.04 -0.36
C VAL A 21 -4.34 -11.17 0.89
N LYS A 22 -3.97 -12.10 1.75
CA LYS A 22 -4.59 -12.29 3.07
C LYS A 22 -3.68 -11.74 4.16
N PHE A 23 -4.23 -10.85 4.98
CA PHE A 23 -3.54 -10.24 6.11
C PHE A 23 -3.70 -11.11 7.37
N ASP A 24 -2.71 -11.09 8.26
CA ASP A 24 -2.77 -11.70 9.58
C ASP A 24 -3.62 -10.90 10.59
N TRP A 25 -4.31 -9.86 10.13
CA TRP A 25 -5.15 -9.00 10.94
C TRP A 25 -6.63 -9.47 10.91
N PRO A 26 -7.21 -9.88 12.05
CA PRO A 26 -8.58 -10.38 12.09
C PRO A 26 -9.61 -9.34 11.62
N GLY A 27 -10.51 -9.75 10.73
CA GLY A 27 -11.60 -8.92 10.22
C GLY A 27 -11.21 -7.93 9.12
N VAL A 28 -9.97 -7.97 8.64
CA VAL A 28 -9.55 -7.24 7.42
C VAL A 28 -9.84 -8.12 6.21
N ASP A 29 -10.54 -7.56 5.23
CA ASP A 29 -10.84 -8.24 3.97
C ASP A 29 -9.56 -8.51 3.15
N GLU A 30 -9.60 -9.56 2.35
CA GLU A 30 -8.54 -9.88 1.41
C GLU A 30 -8.42 -8.78 0.35
N LEU A 31 -7.18 -8.48 -0.06
CA LEU A 31 -6.89 -7.49 -1.09
C LEU A 31 -6.54 -8.19 -2.42
N LEU A 32 -7.24 -7.83 -3.48
CA LEU A 32 -6.88 -8.22 -4.83
C LEU A 32 -5.82 -7.27 -5.38
N LEU A 33 -4.69 -7.81 -5.84
CA LEU A 33 -3.65 -7.10 -6.58
C LEU A 33 -3.62 -7.62 -7.99
N ASP A 34 -3.47 -6.72 -8.96
CA ASP A 34 -3.40 -7.09 -10.36
C ASP A 34 -2.59 -6.05 -11.15
N GLU A 35 -2.01 -6.49 -12.27
CA GLU A 35 -1.30 -5.59 -13.17
C GLU A 35 -2.26 -4.93 -14.18
N PRO A 36 -1.88 -3.76 -14.76
CA PRO A 36 -2.65 -3.12 -15.81
C PRO A 36 -2.81 -3.99 -17.07
N GLU A 37 -3.65 -3.51 -17.98
CA GLU A 37 -3.78 -4.07 -19.32
C GLU A 37 -2.40 -4.23 -19.97
N ARG A 38 -2.21 -5.36 -20.66
CA ARG A 38 -0.97 -5.99 -21.20
C ARG A 38 -0.43 -7.15 -20.37
N LEU A 39 -0.63 -7.15 -19.05
CA LEU A 39 -0.18 -8.25 -18.17
C LEU A 39 -1.35 -8.86 -17.40
N GLY A 40 -2.23 -8.03 -16.85
CA GLY A 40 -3.36 -8.46 -16.01
C GLY A 40 -4.73 -8.02 -16.53
N HIS A 41 -5.72 -8.08 -15.63
CA HIS A 41 -7.14 -7.81 -15.85
C HIS A 41 -7.63 -6.50 -15.21
N PRO A 42 -6.74 -5.52 -15.04
CA PRO A 42 -6.85 -4.39 -14.10
C PRO A 42 -7.83 -4.55 -12.91
N ALA A 43 -7.88 -5.73 -12.27
CA ALA A 43 -8.90 -6.05 -11.27
C ALA A 43 -8.59 -5.46 -9.87
N GLY A 44 -7.37 -4.97 -9.65
CA GLY A 44 -6.91 -4.37 -8.41
C GLY A 44 -5.74 -3.40 -8.64
N PRO A 45 -5.25 -2.72 -7.58
CA PRO A 45 -4.04 -1.93 -7.69
C PRO A 45 -2.83 -2.82 -7.95
N ASN A 46 -1.95 -2.38 -8.83
CA ASN A 46 -0.63 -3.00 -8.96
C ASN A 46 0.30 -2.61 -7.81
N ALA A 47 1.42 -3.31 -7.68
CA ALA A 47 2.35 -3.14 -6.56
C ALA A 47 2.82 -1.70 -6.37
N ALA A 48 3.13 -0.98 -7.46
CA ALA A 48 3.58 0.41 -7.39
C ALA A 48 2.54 1.34 -6.76
N ARG A 49 1.27 1.20 -7.16
CA ARG A 49 0.17 2.01 -6.60
C ARG A 49 -0.08 1.67 -5.13
N LEU A 50 0.00 0.38 -4.78
CA LEU A 50 -0.15 -0.06 -3.39
C LEU A 50 0.96 0.52 -2.50
N ILE A 51 2.22 0.48 -2.96
CA ILE A 51 3.35 1.08 -2.25
C ILE A 51 3.13 2.59 -2.09
N GLY A 52 2.73 3.29 -3.16
CA GLY A 52 2.41 4.71 -3.10
C GLY A 52 1.35 5.04 -2.05
N ALA A 53 0.26 4.27 -2.01
CA ALA A 53 -0.79 4.40 -1.01
C ALA A 53 -0.30 4.13 0.42
N ALA A 54 0.49 3.06 0.61
CA ALA A 54 1.05 2.71 1.91
C ALA A 54 1.99 3.80 2.47
N VAL A 55 2.87 4.34 1.63
CA VAL A 55 3.77 5.45 1.98
C VAL A 55 2.97 6.70 2.32
N ALA A 56 2.01 7.09 1.48
CA ALA A 56 1.18 8.26 1.70
C ALA A 56 0.38 8.15 3.01
N ASN A 57 -0.18 6.97 3.30
CA ASN A 57 -0.89 6.70 4.56
C ASN A 57 0.03 6.80 5.78
N CYS A 58 1.25 6.25 5.71
CA CYS A 58 2.21 6.30 6.80
C CYS A 58 2.63 7.73 7.14
N LEU A 59 2.96 8.53 6.12
CA LEU A 59 3.31 9.95 6.29
C LEU A 59 2.13 10.76 6.82
N SER A 60 0.94 10.53 6.28
CA SER A 60 -0.30 11.21 6.71
C SER A 60 -0.63 10.89 8.18
N SER A 61 -0.48 9.63 8.59
CA SER A 61 -0.68 9.19 9.98
C SER A 61 0.34 9.82 10.92
N SER A 62 1.60 9.91 10.49
CA SER A 62 2.68 10.56 11.24
C SER A 62 2.42 12.06 11.43
N LEU A 63 1.94 12.73 10.39
CA LEU A 63 1.53 14.14 10.45
C LEU A 63 0.36 14.33 11.41
N LEU A 64 -0.71 13.53 11.26
CA LEU A 64 -1.90 13.56 12.12
C LEU A 64 -1.53 13.38 13.60
N PHE A 65 -0.63 12.45 13.91
CA PHE A 65 -0.10 12.23 15.26
C PHE A 65 0.65 13.45 15.83
N CYS A 66 1.34 14.22 14.97
CA CYS A 66 2.08 15.40 15.38
C CYS A 66 1.18 16.63 15.60
N MET A 67 0.07 16.79 14.86
CA MET A 67 -0.75 18.00 14.87
C MET A 67 -1.22 18.44 16.28
N PRO A 68 -1.73 17.56 17.16
CA PRO A 68 -2.15 17.95 18.50
C PRO A 68 -1.01 18.53 19.35
N LYS A 69 0.24 18.09 19.11
CA LYS A 69 1.44 18.57 19.84
C LYS A 69 1.75 20.04 19.55
N PHE A 70 1.26 20.56 18.41
CA PHE A 70 1.42 21.95 17.98
C PHE A 70 0.10 22.73 18.06
N LYS A 71 -0.85 22.27 18.89
CA LYS A 71 -2.16 22.89 19.11
C LYS A 71 -2.99 23.06 17.83
N GLN A 72 -2.75 22.22 16.83
CA GLN A 72 -3.55 22.17 15.61
C GLN A 72 -4.67 21.14 15.77
N THR A 73 -5.89 21.52 15.38
CA THR A 73 -7.05 20.62 15.35
C THR A 73 -7.52 20.52 13.90
N PRO A 74 -6.93 19.64 13.10
CA PRO A 74 -7.28 19.54 11.69
C PRO A 74 -8.71 19.02 11.52
N SER A 75 -9.38 19.48 10.48
CA SER A 75 -10.50 18.76 9.86
C SER A 75 -9.97 17.51 9.13
N THR A 76 -10.79 16.86 8.30
CA THR A 76 -10.35 15.73 7.47
C THR A 76 -9.07 16.06 6.69
N LEU A 77 -8.04 15.22 6.85
CA LEU A 77 -6.80 15.31 6.08
C LEU A 77 -7.04 14.70 4.69
N ARG A 78 -6.61 15.40 3.64
CA ARG A 78 -6.57 14.90 2.26
C ARG A 78 -5.12 14.93 1.77
N ALA A 79 -4.65 13.81 1.24
CA ALA A 79 -3.32 13.67 0.65
C ALA A 79 -3.44 13.13 -0.78
N GLU A 80 -2.52 13.56 -1.64
CA GLU A 80 -2.36 13.07 -3.00
C GLU A 80 -0.92 12.59 -3.17
N ALA A 81 -0.73 11.44 -3.81
CA ALA A 81 0.58 10.89 -4.10
C ALA A 81 0.66 10.52 -5.58
N SER A 82 1.73 10.98 -6.23
CA SER A 82 2.06 10.69 -7.62
C SER A 82 3.46 10.09 -7.69
N GLY A 83 3.68 9.17 -8.61
CA GLY A 83 4.99 8.57 -8.86
C GLY A 83 5.12 8.17 -10.33
N GLU A 84 6.35 8.18 -10.83
CA GLU A 84 6.68 7.75 -12.18
C GLU A 84 7.43 6.42 -12.12
N LEU A 85 7.06 5.50 -13.00
CA LEU A 85 7.76 4.22 -13.15
C LEU A 85 8.74 4.34 -14.32
N THR A 86 10.02 4.16 -14.01
CA THR A 86 11.08 4.16 -15.02
C THR A 86 11.75 2.78 -15.02
N PRO A 87 12.16 2.27 -16.20
CA PRO A 87 13.06 1.12 -16.25
C PRO A 87 14.33 1.42 -15.45
N ASN A 88 14.93 0.38 -14.88
CA ASN A 88 16.27 0.51 -14.32
C ASN A 88 17.31 0.67 -15.44
N GLU A 89 18.48 1.25 -15.14
CA GLU A 89 19.57 1.42 -16.11
C GLU A 89 20.12 0.10 -16.64
N GLN A 90 19.85 -1.00 -15.94
CA GLN A 90 20.33 -2.32 -16.28
C GLN A 90 19.46 -3.05 -17.31
N GLY A 91 18.24 -2.59 -17.57
CA GLY A 91 17.28 -3.25 -18.44
C GLY A 91 16.88 -4.63 -17.91
N ALA A 92 15.64 -4.76 -17.45
CA ALA A 92 15.01 -6.08 -17.37
C ALA A 92 14.15 -6.28 -18.62
#